data_AF-A0A5S4G9L3-F1
#
_entry.id   AF-A0A5S4G9L3-F1
#
_cell.length_a   1.000
_cell.length_b   1.000
_cell.length_c   1.000
_cell.angle_alpha   90.00
_cell.angle_beta   90.00
_cell.angle_gamma   90.00
#
_symmetry.space_group_name_H-M   'P 1'
#
loop_
_entity.id
_entity.type
_entity.pdbx_description
1 polymer ?
#
loop_
_entity_poly.entity_id
_entity_poly.type
_entity_poly.pdbx_seq_one_letter_code
_entity_poly.pdbx_strand_id
1 'polypeptide(L)'
;MAVPAEAASAVQIYRVYFDSPGKDTRSNKSLNGEWVQLFNTSKTSRQLKGMRLRDRTGYTYTFGSFTLKGRKSVYVHTGKGSNSAAHRYWGRTSYVWNNTGDTAYLLYSNGKRADSCSWTSKGSSKYC
;
A
#
# COMPACT_ATOMS: atom_id res chain seq x y z
N MET A 1 21.60 -9.57 7.21
CA MET A 1 20.66 -10.61 7.67
C MET A 1 19.26 -10.15 7.26
N ALA A 2 18.87 -10.36 5.99
CA ALA A 2 18.12 -11.51 5.47
C ALA A 2 16.69 -11.59 6.02
N VAL A 3 15.70 -11.37 5.14
CA VAL A 3 14.54 -12.25 5.11
C VAL A 3 14.59 -12.97 3.75
N PRO A 4 14.46 -14.30 3.73
CA PRO A 4 14.40 -15.03 2.48
C PRO A 4 13.16 -14.53 1.72
N ALA A 5 13.33 -14.28 0.43
CA ALA A 5 12.20 -14.08 -0.46
C ALA A 5 11.45 -15.41 -0.55
N GLU A 6 10.53 -15.64 0.40
CA GLU A 6 9.35 -16.48 0.21
C GLU A 6 8.83 -16.11 -1.19
N ALA A 7 8.90 -17.02 -2.16
CA ALA A 7 8.73 -16.80 -3.60
C ALA A 7 8.01 -15.48 -3.92
N ALA A 8 8.78 -14.44 -4.29
CA ALA A 8 8.32 -13.06 -4.41
C ALA A 8 6.93 -13.01 -5.06
N SER A 9 5.92 -12.57 -4.29
CA SER A 9 4.57 -12.47 -4.78
C SER A 9 4.55 -11.66 -6.07
N ALA A 10 3.76 -12.08 -7.07
CA ALA A 10 3.73 -11.37 -8.36
C ALA A 10 3.34 -9.88 -8.21
N VAL A 11 2.68 -9.52 -7.12
CA VAL A 11 2.42 -8.14 -6.71
C VAL A 11 3.14 -7.88 -5.41
N GLN A 12 3.95 -6.82 -5.37
CA GLN A 12 4.80 -6.45 -4.25
C GLN A 12 4.54 -5.02 -3.82
N ILE A 13 4.86 -4.70 -2.56
CA ILE A 13 4.91 -3.33 -2.07
C ILE A 13 6.22 -2.74 -2.59
N TYR A 14 6.13 -1.77 -3.48
CA TYR A 14 7.31 -1.16 -4.11
C TYR A 14 7.75 0.12 -3.38
N ARG A 15 6.79 0.90 -2.91
CA ARG A 15 7.08 2.13 -2.19
C ARG A 15 5.95 2.49 -1.25
N VAL A 16 6.32 2.92 -0.05
CA VAL A 16 5.38 3.50 0.91
C VAL A 16 5.76 4.95 1.14
N TYR A 17 4.77 5.82 1.01
CA TYR A 17 4.90 7.24 1.28
C TYR A 17 3.98 7.54 2.46
N PHE A 18 4.58 7.78 3.62
CA PHE A 18 3.88 7.86 4.91
C PHE A 18 3.82 9.30 5.45
N ASP A 19 4.73 10.17 5.02
CA ASP A 19 4.80 11.55 5.47
C ASP A 19 4.32 12.50 4.37
N SER A 20 3.06 12.90 4.48
CA SER A 20 2.39 13.77 3.49
C SER A 20 3.05 15.15 3.40
N PRO A 21 3.39 15.67 2.21
CA PRO A 21 4.04 16.97 2.11
C PRO A 21 3.09 18.11 2.54
N GLY A 22 3.53 18.88 3.54
CA GLY A 22 2.81 20.05 4.07
C GLY A 22 2.36 19.88 5.52
N LYS A 23 1.51 20.77 6.01
CA LYS A 23 0.97 20.66 7.38
C LYS A 23 -0.03 19.50 7.46
N ASP A 24 0.07 18.69 8.51
CA ASP A 24 -0.91 17.66 8.85
C ASP A 24 -2.24 18.27 9.30
N THR A 25 -3.09 18.64 8.34
CA THR A 25 -4.38 19.26 8.63
C THR A 25 -5.53 18.26 8.74
N ARG A 26 -5.27 16.94 8.65
CA ARG A 26 -6.28 15.87 8.47
C ARG A 26 -7.23 16.10 7.29
N SER A 27 -6.93 17.06 6.42
CA SER A 27 -7.71 17.30 5.21
C SER A 27 -7.51 16.15 4.24
N ASN A 28 -8.49 15.93 3.35
CA ASN A 28 -8.40 14.88 2.33
C ASN A 28 -7.13 14.97 1.47
N LYS A 29 -6.64 16.19 1.22
CA LYS A 29 -5.37 16.44 0.52
C LYS A 29 -4.16 15.88 1.27
N SER A 30 -4.11 16.07 2.59
CA SER A 30 -3.03 15.54 3.43
C SER A 30 -3.12 14.00 3.52
N LEU A 31 -4.33 13.45 3.73
CA LEU A 31 -4.54 12.00 3.75
C LEU A 31 -4.27 11.32 2.40
N ASN A 32 -4.46 12.00 1.27
CA ASN A 32 -4.08 11.45 -0.03
C ASN A 32 -2.58 11.58 -0.34
N GLY A 33 -1.86 12.40 0.42
CA GLY A 33 -0.39 12.44 0.34
C GLY A 33 0.26 11.19 0.95
N GLU A 34 -0.45 10.48 1.83
CA GLU A 34 -0.11 9.12 2.26
C GLU A 34 -0.57 8.08 1.24
N TRP A 35 0.35 7.23 0.77
CA TRP A 35 0.00 6.16 -0.16
C TRP A 35 0.97 4.98 -0.14
N VAL A 36 0.48 3.82 -0.57
CA VAL A 36 1.28 2.64 -0.85
C VAL A 36 1.22 2.31 -2.34
N GLN A 37 2.38 2.19 -2.96
CA GLN A 37 2.53 1.73 -4.33
C GLN A 37 2.72 0.22 -4.34
N LEU A 38 1.79 -0.47 -4.99
CA LEU A 38 1.93 -1.88 -5.32
C LEU A 38 2.35 -2.04 -6.77
N PHE A 39 3.34 -2.88 -7.04
CA PHE A 39 3.85 -3.15 -8.38
C PHE A 39 3.66 -4.62 -8.76
N ASN A 40 3.14 -4.86 -9.96
CA ASN A 40 3.07 -6.20 -10.53
C ASN A 40 4.36 -6.51 -11.31
N THR A 41 5.21 -7.34 -10.73
CA THR A 41 6.49 -7.76 -11.35
C THR A 41 6.30 -8.73 -12.50
N SER A 42 5.17 -9.42 -12.56
CA SER A 42 4.86 -10.36 -13.64
C SER A 42 4.46 -9.63 -14.93
N LYS A 43 4.63 -10.31 -16.07
CA LYS A 43 4.19 -9.80 -17.39
C LYS A 43 2.67 -9.91 -17.59
N THR A 44 1.99 -10.70 -16.75
CA THR A 44 0.56 -10.97 -16.85
C THR A 44 -0.25 -10.13 -15.86
N SER A 45 -1.51 -9.88 -16.19
CA SER A 45 -2.44 -9.21 -15.30
C SER A 45 -2.76 -10.06 -14.07
N ARG A 46 -2.85 -9.44 -12.90
CA ARG A 46 -3.20 -10.09 -11.63
C ARG A 46 -4.46 -9.49 -11.04
N GLN A 47 -5.42 -10.35 -10.72
CA GLN A 47 -6.65 -9.97 -10.01
C GLN A 47 -6.33 -9.82 -8.53
N LEU A 48 -6.65 -8.65 -7.95
CA LEU A 48 -6.41 -8.36 -6.54
C LEU A 48 -7.67 -8.51 -5.68
N LYS A 49 -8.80 -8.97 -6.24
CA LYS A 49 -10.03 -9.19 -5.48
C LYS A 49 -9.80 -9.97 -4.19
N GLY A 50 -10.19 -9.35 -3.07
CA GLY A 50 -10.05 -9.90 -1.73
C GLY A 50 -8.64 -9.80 -1.13
N MET A 51 -7.63 -9.36 -1.88
CA MET A 51 -6.33 -9.02 -1.29
C MET A 51 -6.48 -7.86 -0.31
N ARG A 52 -5.58 -7.80 0.66
CA ARG A 52 -5.68 -6.86 1.78
C ARG A 52 -4.35 -6.14 1.98
N LEU A 53 -4.41 -4.83 2.07
CA LEU A 53 -3.30 -4.01 2.53
C LEU A 53 -3.57 -3.61 3.98
N ARG A 54 -2.65 -3.94 4.89
CA ARG A 54 -2.86 -3.80 6.33
C ARG A 54 -1.66 -3.14 6.99
N ASP A 55 -1.90 -2.25 7.95
CA ASP A 55 -0.83 -1.70 8.80
C ASP A 55 -0.62 -2.52 10.08
N ARG A 56 0.40 -2.19 10.87
CA ARG A 56 0.70 -2.90 12.12
C ARG A 56 -0.40 -2.77 13.17
N THR A 57 -1.12 -1.64 13.20
CA THR A 57 -2.22 -1.35 14.13
C THR A 57 -3.49 -2.13 13.79
N GLY A 58 -3.68 -2.51 12.52
CA GLY A 58 -4.76 -3.39 12.08
C GLY A 58 -5.76 -2.77 11.10
N TYR A 59 -5.60 -1.51 10.74
CA TYR A 59 -6.33 -0.92 9.64
C TYR A 59 -6.08 -1.72 8.38
N THR A 60 -7.18 -2.20 7.78
CA THR A 60 -7.12 -3.03 6.58
C THR A 60 -7.92 -2.42 5.43
N TYR A 61 -7.27 -2.23 4.28
CA TYR A 61 -7.89 -1.98 2.99
C TYR A 61 -8.10 -3.30 2.29
N THR A 62 -9.32 -3.57 1.83
CA THR A 62 -9.61 -4.76 1.03
C THR A 62 -9.89 -4.36 -0.40
N PHE A 63 -9.16 -4.96 -1.34
CA PHE A 63 -9.39 -4.76 -2.76
C PHE A 63 -10.71 -5.42 -3.18
N GLY A 64 -11.57 -4.65 -3.84
CA GLY A 64 -12.71 -5.18 -4.59
C GLY A 64 -12.26 -5.84 -5.90
N SER A 65 -13.16 -5.94 -6.88
CA SER A 65 -12.75 -6.40 -8.22
C SER A 65 -11.79 -5.38 -8.85
N PHE A 66 -10.51 -5.72 -8.93
CA PHE A 66 -9.47 -4.85 -9.47
C PHE A 66 -8.34 -5.67 -10.08
N THR A 67 -8.05 -5.41 -11.34
CA THR A 67 -7.00 -6.11 -12.09
C THR A 67 -5.81 -5.18 -12.29
N LEU A 68 -4.66 -5.56 -11.71
CA LEU A 68 -3.40 -4.88 -11.94
C LEU A 68 -2.69 -5.50 -13.16
N LYS A 69 -2.55 -4.71 -14.23
CA LYS A 69 -1.84 -5.14 -15.44
C LYS A 69 -0.39 -5.52 -15.14
N GLY A 70 0.17 -6.41 -15.95
CA GLY A 70 1.59 -6.80 -15.84
C GLY A 70 2.50 -5.59 -16.01
N ARG A 71 3.59 -5.54 -15.22
CA ARG A 71 4.56 -4.42 -15.21
C ARG A 71 3.92 -3.05 -14.95
N LYS A 72 2.79 -2.99 -14.24
CA LYS A 72 2.12 -1.75 -13.84
C LYS A 72 2.02 -1.62 -12.33
N SER A 73 1.83 -0.39 -11.88
CA SER A 73 1.65 -0.03 -10.48
C SER A 73 0.24 0.45 -10.20
N VAL A 74 -0.18 0.28 -8.95
CA VAL A 74 -1.37 0.93 -8.38
C VAL A 74 -0.97 1.62 -7.08
N TYR A 75 -1.46 2.84 -6.89
CA TYR A 75 -1.27 3.65 -5.69
C TYR A 75 -2.54 3.56 -4.84
N VAL A 76 -2.40 3.11 -3.60
CA VAL A 76 -3.48 3.07 -2.61
C VAL A 76 -3.31 4.25 -1.67
N HIS A 77 -4.14 5.27 -1.84
CA HIS A 77 -4.17 6.47 -1.01
C HIS A 77 -5.02 6.24 0.24
N THR A 78 -4.61 6.81 1.37
CA THR A 78 -5.33 6.70 2.64
C THR A 78 -6.68 7.45 2.61
N GLY A 79 -6.70 8.64 2.01
CA GLY A 79 -7.90 9.49 1.95
C GLY A 79 -8.99 9.03 0.99
N LYS A 80 -9.92 9.93 0.70
CA LYS A 80 -11.04 9.77 -0.22
C LYS A 80 -10.67 10.24 -1.63
N GLY A 81 -11.25 9.58 -2.62
CA GLY A 81 -11.11 9.92 -4.03
C GLY A 81 -11.79 8.89 -4.92
N SER A 82 -11.69 9.08 -6.23
CA SER A 82 -12.31 8.21 -7.22
C SER A 82 -11.34 7.13 -7.69
N ASN A 83 -11.71 5.87 -7.49
CA ASN A 83 -10.90 4.75 -7.94
C ASN A 83 -10.69 4.75 -9.46
N SER A 84 -9.48 4.43 -9.91
CA SER A 84 -9.09 4.31 -11.31
C SER A 84 -8.19 3.10 -11.52
N ALA A 85 -7.67 2.94 -12.74
CA ALA A 85 -6.74 1.85 -13.08
C ALA A 85 -5.39 1.95 -12.34
N ALA A 86 -4.99 3.15 -11.93
CA ALA A 86 -3.71 3.40 -11.25
C ALA A 86 -3.88 3.91 -9.81
N HIS A 87 -5.05 4.42 -9.44
CA HIS A 87 -5.28 5.00 -8.12
C HIS A 87 -6.44 4.31 -7.42
N ARG A 88 -6.24 3.98 -6.16
CA ARG A 88 -7.25 3.44 -5.26
C ARG A 88 -7.29 4.31 -4.02
N TYR A 89 -8.48 4.48 -3.46
CA TYR A 89 -8.70 5.31 -2.29
C TYR A 89 -9.33 4.46 -1.20
N TRP A 90 -8.74 4.49 -0.02
CA TRP A 90 -9.24 3.77 1.14
C TRP A 90 -10.47 4.49 1.73
N GLY A 91 -10.58 5.79 1.53
CA GLY A 91 -11.74 6.57 1.96
C GLY A 91 -11.70 6.96 3.43
N ARG A 92 -10.53 6.87 4.07
CA ARG A 92 -10.38 7.20 5.49
C ARG A 92 -10.39 8.71 5.71
N THR A 93 -10.68 9.10 6.94
CA THR A 93 -10.62 10.48 7.46
C THR A 93 -9.51 10.63 8.51
N SER A 94 -8.63 9.63 8.63
CA SER A 94 -7.53 9.58 9.60
C SER A 94 -6.32 8.87 8.99
N TYR A 95 -5.13 9.28 9.41
CA TYR A 95 -3.86 8.72 8.96
C TYR A 95 -3.79 7.21 9.25
N VAL A 96 -3.14 6.47 8.36
CA VAL A 96 -2.89 5.02 8.53
C VAL A 96 -1.45 4.78 8.93
N TRP A 97 -0.53 5.45 8.23
CA TRP A 97 0.88 5.10 8.23
C TRP A 97 1.60 5.93 9.27
N ASN A 98 2.29 5.26 10.19
CA ASN A 98 2.98 5.99 11.26
C ASN A 98 4.33 6.55 10.79
N ASN A 99 4.49 7.87 10.89
CA ASN A 99 5.73 8.60 10.59
C ASN A 99 6.92 8.19 11.46
N THR A 100 6.67 7.63 12.65
CA THR A 100 7.75 7.19 13.56
C THR A 100 8.27 5.79 13.26
N GLY A 101 7.61 5.06 12.36
CA GLY A 101 7.94 3.70 11.97
C GLY A 101 6.71 2.80 12.00
N ASP A 102 6.54 2.01 10.95
CA ASP A 102 5.37 1.15 10.76
C ASP A 102 5.70 0.00 9.80
N THR A 103 4.73 -0.88 9.58
CA THR A 103 4.83 -1.98 8.63
C THR A 103 3.56 -2.09 7.80
N ALA A 104 3.71 -1.98 6.49
CA ALA A 104 2.69 -2.32 5.52
C ALA A 104 2.76 -3.83 5.20
N TYR A 105 1.65 -4.52 5.34
CA TYR A 105 1.48 -5.94 5.00
C TYR A 105 0.54 -6.06 3.80
N LEU A 106 0.99 -6.74 2.75
CA LEU A 106 0.15 -7.18 1.66
C LEU A 106 -0.23 -8.64 1.91
N LEU A 107 -1.53 -8.91 1.96
CA LEU A 107 -2.07 -10.25 2.22
C LEU A 107 -2.91 -10.70 1.02
N TYR A 108 -2.84 -11.99 0.71
CA TYR A 108 -3.78 -12.65 -0.19
C TYR A 108 -5.17 -12.75 0.44
N SER A 109 -6.17 -13.07 -0.38
CA SER A 109 -7.56 -13.27 0.07
C SER A 109 -7.72 -14.38 1.09
N ASN A 110 -6.84 -15.39 1.06
CA ASN A 110 -6.79 -16.48 2.04
C ASN A 110 -6.07 -16.10 3.35
N GLY A 111 -5.67 -14.84 3.52
CA GLY A 111 -5.00 -14.34 4.72
C GLY A 111 -3.49 -14.61 4.78
N LYS A 112 -2.91 -15.36 3.83
CA LYS A 112 -1.46 -15.53 3.75
C LYS A 112 -0.77 -14.22 3.39
N ARG A 113 0.40 -13.97 3.96
CA ARG A 113 1.22 -12.81 3.61
C ARG A 113 1.80 -12.99 2.20
N ALA A 114 1.49 -12.03 1.34
CA ALA A 114 2.09 -11.90 0.02
C ALA A 114 3.44 -11.16 0.13
N ASP A 115 3.43 -10.01 0.81
CA ASP A 115 4.62 -9.17 0.97
C ASP A 115 4.52 -8.30 2.23
N SER A 116 5.64 -7.71 2.65
CA SER A 116 5.66 -6.73 3.74
C SER A 116 6.79 -5.72 3.59
N CYS A 117 6.51 -4.47 3.94
CA CYS A 117 7.50 -3.41 3.98
C CYS A 117 7.46 -2.66 5.30
N SER A 118 8.61 -2.59 5.97
CA SER A 118 8.78 -1.88 7.24
C SER A 118 9.68 -0.67 7.07
N TRP A 119 9.39 0.39 7.82
CA TRP A 119 10.24 1.59 7.88
C TRP A 119 10.37 2.10 9.31
N THR A 120 11.31 3.01 9.49
CA THR A 120 11.56 3.76 10.73
C THR A 120 11.38 5.25 10.45
N SER A 121 11.52 6.09 11.47
CA SER A 121 11.36 7.55 11.44
C SER A 121 12.29 8.36 10.52
N LYS A 122 13.02 7.71 9.59
CA LYS A 122 13.97 8.39 8.70
C LYS A 122 13.36 8.60 7.31
N GLY A 123 13.02 9.86 7.03
CA GLY A 123 12.57 10.35 5.71
C GLY A 123 11.06 10.27 5.52
N SER A 124 10.58 10.71 4.34
CA SER A 124 9.14 10.80 4.05
C SER A 124 8.57 9.60 3.29
N SER A 125 9.44 8.72 2.80
CA SER A 125 9.05 7.53 2.04
C SER A 125 10.10 6.44 2.11
N LYS A 126 9.67 5.19 1.92
CA LYS A 126 10.54 4.01 1.92
C LYS A 126 10.30 3.18 0.65
N TYR A 127 11.40 2.86 -0.03
CA TYR A 127 11.41 1.82 -1.07
C TYR A 127 11.59 0.45 -0.45
N CYS A 128 10.88 -0.49 -1.06
CA CYS A 128 10.88 -1.92 -0.82
C CYS A 128 10.96 -2.57 -2.23
#